data_AF-A0A109UHS2-F1
#
_entry.id   AF-A0A109UHS2-F1
#
_cell.length_a   1.000
_cell.length_b   1.000
_cell.length_c   1.000
_cell.angle_alpha   90.00
_cell.angle_beta   90.00
_cell.angle_gamma   90.00
#
_symmetry.space_group_name_H-M   'P 1'
#
loop_
_entity.id
_entity.type
_entity.pdbx_description
1 polymer ?
#
loop_
_entity_poly.entity_id
_entity_poly.type
_entity_poly.pdbx_seq_one_letter_code
_entity_poly.pdbx_strand_id
1 'polypeptide(L)'
;MHNDWAMGVIAYDFAYRMRKYYEIDDFNRFESWLNQYVSGWGDCDDFCTHAFGSLLNQYPILFDKVCLWTTHDAFWVRRAAAVIMIPMIRKGHVNFIQPFKISDALMHDTEPLVLKGYGWMLKVLSTKHEDAVFEYLVKHQDTMPRVSYRYAMEKMSPERKARLIAL
;
A
#
# COMPACT_ATOMS: atom_id res chain seq x y z
N MET A 1 -24.10 14.36 -3.07
CA MET A 1 -23.18 15.12 -3.95
C MET A 1 -22.55 14.10 -4.88
N HIS A 2 -22.66 14.30 -6.19
CA HIS A 2 -21.97 13.46 -7.17
C HIS A 2 -20.49 13.85 -7.05
N ASN A 3 -19.67 12.97 -6.46
CA ASN A 3 -18.23 13.18 -6.44
C ASN A 3 -17.77 13.00 -7.89
N ASP A 4 -17.49 14.12 -8.57
CA ASP A 4 -17.01 14.08 -9.95
C ASP A 4 -15.60 13.48 -9.94
N TRP A 5 -15.51 12.22 -10.33
CA TRP A 5 -14.25 11.46 -10.35
C TRP A 5 -13.13 12.22 -11.07
N ALA A 6 -13.46 12.96 -12.13
CA ALA A 6 -12.49 13.78 -12.86
C ALA A 6 -11.87 14.87 -11.96
N MET A 7 -12.66 15.49 -11.09
CA MET A 7 -12.18 16.51 -10.15
C MET A 7 -11.25 15.91 -9.09
N GLY A 8 -11.53 14.68 -8.63
CA GLY A 8 -10.64 13.95 -7.73
C GLY A 8 -9.27 13.70 -8.36
N VAL A 9 -9.24 13.15 -9.57
CA VAL A 9 -7.99 12.89 -10.31
C VAL A 9 -7.21 14.19 -10.55
N ILE A 10 -7.87 15.27 -10.97
CA ILE A 10 -7.21 16.57 -11.16
C ILE A 10 -6.62 17.09 -9.83
N ALA A 11 -7.36 16.96 -8.72
CA ALA A 11 -6.90 17.40 -7.41
C ALA A 11 -5.67 16.59 -6.95
N TYR A 12 -5.67 15.27 -7.12
CA TYR A 12 -4.55 14.41 -6.74
C TYR A 12 -3.30 14.66 -7.61
N ASP A 13 -3.46 14.83 -8.93
CA ASP A 13 -2.35 15.19 -9.82
C ASP A 13 -1.77 16.57 -9.48
N PHE A 14 -2.64 17.57 -9.25
CA PHE A 14 -2.20 18.89 -8.83
C PHE A 14 -1.42 18.83 -7.51
N ALA A 15 -1.96 18.15 -6.49
CA ALA A 15 -1.27 17.97 -5.22
C ALA A 15 0.10 17.32 -5.42
N TYR A 16 0.18 16.24 -6.23
CA TYR A 16 1.44 15.57 -6.53
C TYR A 16 2.46 16.48 -7.25
N ARG A 17 2.02 17.38 -8.14
CA ARG A 17 2.91 18.37 -8.78
C ARG A 17 3.47 19.37 -7.77
N MET A 18 2.71 19.68 -6.73
CA MET A 18 3.11 20.59 -5.65
C MET A 18 4.02 19.94 -4.59
N ARG A 19 4.40 18.66 -4.73
CA ARG A 19 5.22 17.91 -3.76
C ARG A 19 6.51 18.56 -3.29
N LYS A 20 7.07 19.51 -4.03
CA LYS A 20 8.28 20.27 -3.63
C LYS A 20 8.01 21.25 -2.47
N TYR A 21 6.74 21.57 -2.21
CA TYR A 21 6.28 22.53 -1.22
C TYR A 21 5.55 21.88 -0.07
N TYR A 22 5.60 20.55 0.04
CA TYR A 22 4.95 19.86 1.14
C TYR A 22 5.61 20.20 2.46
N GLU A 23 4.79 20.27 3.50
CA GLU A 23 5.19 20.36 4.88
C GLU A 23 4.72 19.11 5.65
N ILE A 24 5.33 18.82 6.80
CA ILE A 24 4.94 17.64 7.59
C ILE A 24 3.46 17.66 8.00
N ASP A 25 2.89 18.85 8.20
CA ASP A 25 1.50 19.06 8.61
C ASP A 25 0.49 18.83 7.49
N ASP A 26 0.94 18.77 6.22
CA ASP A 26 0.08 18.37 5.10
C ASP A 26 -0.45 16.94 5.25
N PHE A 27 0.16 16.14 6.15
CA PHE A 27 -0.37 14.83 6.51
C PHE A 27 -1.81 14.91 6.97
N ASN A 28 -2.15 15.86 7.85
CA ASN A 28 -3.51 15.97 8.38
C ASN A 28 -4.51 16.34 7.28
N ARG A 29 -4.09 17.17 6.32
CA ARG A 29 -4.90 17.53 5.15
C ARG A 29 -5.12 16.33 4.25
N PHE A 30 -4.06 15.60 3.92
CA PHE A 30 -4.12 14.42 3.05
C PHE A 30 -4.88 13.26 3.70
N GLU A 31 -4.72 13.05 5.00
CA GLU A 31 -5.49 12.08 5.77
C GLU A 31 -6.98 12.46 5.79
N SER A 32 -7.30 13.75 5.96
CA SER A 32 -8.68 14.23 5.81
C SER A 32 -9.26 13.93 4.42
N TRP A 33 -8.46 14.07 3.36
CA TRP A 33 -8.91 13.75 1.99
C TRP A 33 -9.12 12.25 1.79
N LEU A 34 -8.22 11.42 2.32
CA LEU A 34 -8.35 9.97 2.32
C LEU A 34 -9.64 9.51 3.02
N ASN A 35 -10.01 10.17 4.12
CA ASN A 35 -11.20 9.82 4.88
C ASN A 35 -12.50 10.34 4.28
N GLN A 36 -12.49 11.51 3.62
CA GLN A 36 -13.72 12.19 3.19
C GLN A 36 -14.01 12.07 1.69
N TYR A 37 -12.98 11.99 0.83
CA TYR A 37 -13.14 12.13 -0.62
C TYR A 37 -12.74 10.87 -1.40
N VAL A 38 -11.90 10.02 -0.83
CA VAL A 38 -11.62 8.69 -1.40
C VAL A 38 -12.78 7.76 -1.05
N SER A 39 -13.32 7.05 -2.06
CA SER A 39 -14.47 6.13 -1.86
C SER A 39 -14.32 4.79 -2.57
N GLY A 40 -13.17 4.55 -3.20
CA GLY A 40 -12.91 3.34 -3.95
C GLY A 40 -11.42 3.04 -4.12
N TRP A 41 -11.12 1.86 -4.67
CA TRP A 41 -9.74 1.41 -4.87
C TRP A 41 -8.97 2.25 -5.90
N GLY A 42 -9.64 2.76 -6.94
CA GLY A 42 -9.01 3.58 -7.98
C GLY A 42 -8.50 4.92 -7.44
N ASP A 43 -9.37 5.66 -6.75
CA ASP A 43 -9.00 6.92 -6.09
C ASP A 43 -7.93 6.70 -5.02
N CYS A 44 -8.07 5.63 -4.24
CA CYS A 44 -7.10 5.25 -3.22
C CYS A 44 -5.71 5.03 -3.85
N ASP A 45 -5.64 4.25 -4.93
CA ASP A 45 -4.38 3.93 -5.58
C ASP A 45 -3.75 5.17 -6.22
N ASP A 46 -4.54 6.00 -6.92
CA ASP A 46 -4.05 7.22 -7.55
C ASP A 46 -3.49 8.18 -6.49
N PHE A 47 -4.27 8.46 -5.44
CA PHE A 47 -3.83 9.37 -4.38
C PHE A 47 -2.63 8.83 -3.59
N CYS A 48 -2.69 7.58 -3.14
CA CYS A 48 -1.67 6.99 -2.25
C CYS A 48 -0.37 6.66 -2.97
N THR A 49 -0.40 6.28 -4.24
CA THR A 49 0.83 5.99 -5.00
C THR A 49 1.46 7.23 -5.63
N HIS A 50 0.79 8.39 -5.56
CA HIS A 50 1.32 9.69 -6.01
C HIS A 50 1.45 10.69 -4.86
N ALA A 51 0.43 11.54 -4.66
CA ALA A 51 0.52 12.70 -3.77
C ALA A 51 0.82 12.30 -2.33
N PHE A 52 0.07 11.37 -1.76
CA PHE A 52 0.24 10.99 -0.35
C PHE A 52 1.51 10.16 -0.13
N GLY A 53 1.80 9.21 -1.01
CA GLY A 53 3.05 8.45 -0.97
C GLY A 53 4.29 9.33 -1.13
N SER A 54 4.20 10.43 -1.89
CA SER A 54 5.28 11.41 -1.99
C SER A 54 5.49 12.19 -0.69
N LEU A 55 4.43 12.46 0.06
CA LEU A 55 4.54 13.07 1.39
C LEU A 55 5.21 12.10 2.37
N LEU A 56 4.73 10.86 2.44
CA LEU A 56 5.33 9.83 3.31
C LEU A 56 6.80 9.59 2.98
N ASN A 57 7.16 9.62 1.69
CA ASN A 57 8.55 9.49 1.26
C ASN A 57 9.44 10.67 1.66
N GLN A 58 8.88 11.88 1.82
CA GLN A 58 9.61 13.07 2.29
C GLN A 58 9.71 13.10 3.81
N TYR A 59 8.69 12.60 4.51
CA TYR A 59 8.61 12.55 5.96
C TYR A 59 8.31 11.13 6.45
N PRO A 60 9.29 10.21 6.40
CA PRO A 60 9.05 8.81 6.78
C PRO A 60 8.64 8.61 8.25
N ILE A 61 8.92 9.61 9.11
CA ILE A 61 8.46 9.65 10.51
C ILE A 61 6.93 9.54 10.64
N LEU A 62 6.18 9.86 9.58
CA LEU A 62 4.72 9.75 9.55
C LEU A 62 4.21 8.31 9.41
N PHE A 63 5.09 7.33 9.17
CA PHE A 63 4.68 5.93 8.94
C PHE A 63 3.92 5.32 10.13
N ASP A 64 4.22 5.75 11.37
CA ASP A 64 3.49 5.27 12.54
C ASP A 64 2.00 5.64 12.49
N LYS A 65 1.65 6.78 11.89
CA LYS A 65 0.26 7.18 11.67
C LYS A 65 -0.42 6.30 10.62
N VAL A 66 0.30 5.92 9.56
CA VAL A 66 -0.19 4.99 8.52
C VAL A 66 -0.52 3.62 9.10
N CYS A 67 0.21 3.15 10.12
CA CYS A 67 -0.09 1.87 10.77
C CYS A 67 -1.50 1.83 11.38
N LEU A 68 -2.02 2.95 11.87
CA LEU A 68 -3.34 3.05 12.49
C LEU A 68 -4.47 2.78 11.47
N TRP A 69 -4.23 3.09 10.19
CA TRP A 69 -5.21 2.90 9.12
C TRP A 69 -5.61 1.44 8.91
N THR A 70 -4.79 0.47 9.33
CA THR A 70 -5.08 -0.96 9.19
C THR A 70 -6.34 -1.41 9.94
N THR A 71 -6.79 -0.63 10.91
CA THR A 71 -7.96 -0.94 11.76
C THR A 71 -9.19 -0.08 11.45
N HIS A 72 -9.12 0.77 10.42
CA HIS A 72 -10.18 1.73 10.09
C HIS A 72 -11.42 1.05 9.48
N ASP A 73 -12.62 1.55 9.76
CA ASP A 73 -13.90 0.97 9.28
C ASP A 73 -14.01 0.94 7.76
N ALA A 74 -13.59 2.03 7.11
CA ALA A 74 -13.61 2.15 5.66
C ALA A 74 -12.47 1.36 4.99
N PHE A 75 -12.84 0.49 4.04
CA PHE A 75 -11.87 -0.42 3.42
C PHE A 75 -10.79 0.29 2.59
N TRP A 76 -11.10 1.44 1.98
CA TRP A 76 -10.10 2.18 1.19
C TRP A 76 -9.00 2.75 2.08
N VAL A 77 -9.30 3.11 3.33
CA VAL A 77 -8.30 3.56 4.32
C VAL A 77 -7.40 2.39 4.73
N ARG A 78 -7.98 1.21 4.99
CA ARG A 78 -7.19 -0.01 5.24
C ARG A 78 -6.33 -0.41 4.04
N ARG A 79 -6.86 -0.29 2.81
CA ARG A 79 -6.10 -0.49 1.56
C ARG A 79 -4.96 0.52 1.45
N ALA A 80 -5.21 1.80 1.76
CA ALA A 80 -4.21 2.86 1.71
C ALA A 80 -2.99 2.53 2.58
N ALA A 81 -3.20 1.91 3.74
CA ALA A 81 -2.14 1.49 4.65
C ALA A 81 -1.06 0.64 3.94
N ALA A 82 -1.46 -0.20 2.99
CA ALA A 82 -0.55 -0.99 2.18
C ALA A 82 -0.01 -0.24 0.96
N VAL A 83 -0.88 0.34 0.13
CA VAL A 83 -0.47 0.86 -1.20
C VAL A 83 0.34 2.15 -1.12
N ILE A 84 0.21 2.94 -0.04
CA ILE A 84 1.00 4.18 0.17
C ILE A 84 2.51 3.93 0.28
N MET A 85 2.92 2.72 0.66
CA MET A 85 4.33 2.34 0.76
C MET A 85 4.97 2.02 -0.61
N ILE A 86 4.18 1.76 -1.65
CA ILE A 86 4.68 1.34 -2.97
C ILE A 86 5.72 2.32 -3.55
N PRO A 87 5.51 3.65 -3.51
CA PRO A 87 6.52 4.61 -3.98
C PRO A 87 7.85 4.52 -3.21
N MET A 88 7.80 4.32 -1.89
CA MET A 88 9.01 4.17 -1.07
C MET A 88 9.75 2.87 -1.40
N ILE A 89 9.03 1.76 -1.55
CA ILE A 89 9.60 0.46 -1.97
C ILE A 89 10.27 0.60 -3.33
N ARG A 90 9.60 1.24 -4.31
CA ARG A 90 10.16 1.51 -5.64
C ARG A 90 11.41 2.38 -5.59
N LYS A 91 11.53 3.29 -4.63
CA LYS A 91 12.74 4.10 -4.41
C LYS A 91 13.81 3.41 -3.57
N GLY A 92 13.53 2.25 -2.97
CA GLY A 92 14.46 1.52 -2.09
C GLY A 92 14.49 2.03 -0.65
N HIS A 93 13.50 2.82 -0.23
CA HIS A 93 13.41 3.41 1.12
C HIS A 93 12.71 2.46 2.11
N VAL A 94 12.96 1.16 2.00
CA VAL A 94 12.26 0.14 2.81
C VAL A 94 12.62 0.19 4.28
N ASN A 95 13.78 0.73 4.65
CA ASN A 95 14.25 0.82 6.03
C ASN A 95 13.41 1.77 6.92
N PHE A 96 12.55 2.59 6.31
CA PHE A 96 11.69 3.54 7.03
C PHE A 96 10.24 3.08 7.14
N ILE A 97 9.92 1.88 6.67
CA ILE A 97 8.57 1.31 6.62
C ILE A 97 8.59 -0.15 7.06
N GLN A 98 7.43 -0.70 7.39
CA GLN A 98 7.30 -2.09 7.88
C GLN A 98 6.25 -2.85 7.06
N PRO A 99 6.54 -3.22 5.81
CA PRO A 99 5.57 -3.85 4.92
C PRO A 99 5.02 -5.19 5.45
N PHE A 100 5.85 -5.98 6.15
CA PHE A 100 5.39 -7.24 6.75
C PHE A 100 4.45 -7.01 7.94
N LYS A 101 4.69 -5.99 8.77
CA LYS A 101 3.76 -5.61 9.85
C LYS A 101 2.39 -5.20 9.31
N ILE A 102 2.37 -4.44 8.22
CA ILE A 102 1.11 -4.06 7.55
C ILE A 102 0.44 -5.27 6.91
N SER A 103 1.22 -6.19 6.35
CA SER A 103 0.69 -7.43 5.78
C SER A 103 0.08 -8.34 6.84
N ASP A 104 0.71 -8.46 8.02
CA ASP A 104 0.18 -9.20 9.17
C ASP A 104 -1.15 -8.60 9.65
N ALA A 105 -1.20 -7.27 9.79
CA ALA A 105 -2.40 -6.56 10.25
C ALA A 105 -3.59 -6.69 9.27
N LEU A 106 -3.33 -6.78 7.97
CA LEU A 106 -4.35 -6.88 6.92
C LEU A 106 -4.58 -8.32 6.43
N MET A 107 -3.88 -9.32 6.98
CA MET A 107 -3.81 -10.67 6.42
C MET A 107 -5.18 -11.31 6.25
N HIS A 108 -6.07 -11.05 7.19
CA HIS A 108 -7.42 -11.64 7.26
C HIS A 108 -8.53 -10.62 7.05
N ASP A 109 -8.23 -9.51 6.37
CA ASP A 109 -9.26 -8.52 6.03
C ASP A 109 -10.40 -9.18 5.23
N THR A 110 -11.64 -8.82 5.54
CA THR A 110 -12.82 -9.36 4.87
C THR A 110 -13.02 -8.78 3.47
N GLU A 111 -12.40 -7.63 3.17
CA GLU A 111 -12.55 -6.96 1.88
C GLU A 111 -11.49 -7.46 0.87
N PRO A 112 -11.89 -8.11 -0.24
CA PRO A 112 -10.97 -8.57 -1.27
C PRO A 112 -10.06 -7.48 -1.86
N LEU A 113 -10.53 -6.23 -1.93
CA LEU A 113 -9.73 -5.11 -2.39
C LEU A 113 -8.61 -4.75 -1.40
N VAL A 114 -8.79 -4.92 -0.10
CA VAL A 114 -7.71 -4.72 0.88
C VAL A 114 -6.67 -5.83 0.74
N LEU A 115 -7.13 -7.08 0.61
CA LEU A 115 -6.27 -8.25 0.40
C LEU A 115 -5.38 -8.09 -0.85
N LYS A 116 -5.96 -7.64 -1.97
CA LYS A 116 -5.21 -7.32 -3.19
C LYS A 116 -4.21 -6.17 -2.98
N GLY A 117 -4.53 -5.20 -2.13
CA GLY A 117 -3.68 -4.04 -1.84
C GLY A 117 -2.35 -4.44 -1.20
N TYR A 118 -2.38 -5.21 -0.11
CA TYR A 118 -1.13 -5.66 0.53
C TYR A 118 -0.42 -6.74 -0.29
N GLY A 119 -1.16 -7.59 -1.03
CA GLY A 119 -0.57 -8.50 -2.01
C GLY A 119 0.22 -7.76 -3.09
N TRP A 120 -0.31 -6.63 -3.60
CA TRP A 120 0.38 -5.78 -4.57
C TRP A 120 1.62 -5.11 -3.94
N MET A 121 1.53 -4.63 -2.71
CA MET A 121 2.69 -4.10 -1.99
C MET A 121 3.81 -5.16 -1.89
N LEU A 122 3.49 -6.40 -1.48
CA LEU A 122 4.46 -7.50 -1.40
C LEU A 122 5.04 -7.87 -2.77
N LYS A 123 4.21 -7.86 -3.82
CA LYS A 123 4.66 -8.05 -5.22
C LYS A 123 5.70 -7.02 -5.63
N VAL A 124 5.50 -5.75 -5.25
CA VAL A 124 6.48 -4.69 -5.55
C VAL A 124 7.74 -4.88 -4.70
N LEU A 125 7.59 -5.24 -3.42
CA LEU A 125 8.72 -5.52 -2.54
C LEU A 125 9.60 -6.66 -3.05
N SER A 126 8.98 -7.73 -3.59
CA SER A 126 9.70 -8.90 -4.08
C SER A 126 10.63 -8.59 -5.25
N THR A 127 10.43 -7.49 -5.98
CA THR A 127 11.31 -7.10 -7.09
C THR A 127 12.71 -6.66 -6.63
N LYS A 128 12.85 -6.30 -5.34
CA LYS A 128 14.12 -5.86 -4.75
C LYS A 128 14.55 -6.65 -3.53
N HIS A 129 13.58 -7.21 -2.79
CA HIS A 129 13.78 -7.95 -1.55
C HIS A 129 13.13 -9.33 -1.65
N GLU A 130 13.44 -10.05 -2.74
CA GLU A 130 12.78 -11.30 -3.08
C GLU A 130 12.92 -12.35 -1.96
N ASP A 131 14.11 -12.49 -1.36
CA ASP A 131 14.41 -13.44 -0.29
C ASP A 131 13.46 -13.24 0.90
N ALA A 132 13.34 -12.00 1.38
CA ALA A 132 12.51 -11.66 2.51
C ALA A 132 11.02 -11.92 2.23
N VAL A 133 10.54 -11.60 1.02
CA VAL A 133 9.15 -11.88 0.66
C VAL A 133 8.92 -13.38 0.51
N PHE A 134 9.87 -14.12 -0.08
CA PHE A 134 9.79 -15.57 -0.20
C PHE A 134 9.68 -16.23 1.18
N GLU A 135 10.56 -15.89 2.12
CA GLU A 135 10.51 -16.39 3.50
C GLU A 135 9.19 -16.06 4.20
N TYR A 136 8.69 -14.84 4.01
CA TYR A 136 7.40 -14.42 4.53
C TYR A 136 6.25 -15.26 3.95
N LEU A 137 6.26 -15.57 2.66
CA LEU A 137 5.23 -16.40 2.02
C LEU A 137 5.30 -17.85 2.49
N VAL A 138 6.49 -18.44 2.61
CA VAL A 138 6.66 -19.79 3.16
C VAL A 138 6.10 -19.86 4.59
N LYS A 139 6.41 -18.87 5.43
CA LYS A 139 5.94 -18.81 6.82
C LYS A 139 4.41 -18.77 6.92
N HIS A 140 3.72 -18.14 5.97
CA HIS A 140 2.28 -17.91 6.01
C HIS A 140 1.49 -18.68 4.95
N GLN A 141 2.07 -19.73 4.37
CA GLN A 141 1.46 -20.53 3.29
C GLN A 141 0.05 -21.03 3.66
N ASP A 142 -0.16 -21.40 4.93
CA ASP A 142 -1.40 -22.03 5.41
C ASP A 142 -2.48 -21.01 5.79
N THR A 143 -2.08 -19.78 6.11
CA THR A 143 -2.98 -18.76 6.67
C THR A 143 -3.25 -17.60 5.71
N MET A 144 -2.31 -17.28 4.82
CA MET A 144 -2.43 -16.14 3.93
C MET A 144 -3.50 -16.39 2.85
N PRO A 145 -4.45 -15.46 2.64
CA PRO A 145 -5.44 -15.60 1.57
C PRO A 145 -4.80 -15.78 0.20
N ARG A 146 -5.33 -16.74 -0.57
CA ARG A 146 -4.84 -17.09 -1.91
C ARG A 146 -4.72 -15.89 -2.85
N VAL A 147 -5.61 -14.91 -2.75
CA VAL A 147 -5.57 -13.71 -3.58
C VAL A 147 -4.29 -12.91 -3.34
N SER A 148 -3.93 -12.66 -2.09
CA SER A 148 -2.75 -11.90 -1.73
C SER A 148 -1.46 -12.68 -1.99
N TYR A 149 -1.48 -13.99 -1.68
CA TYR A 149 -0.36 -14.90 -1.93
C TYR A 149 0.04 -14.92 -3.42
N ARG A 150 -0.96 -15.08 -4.31
CA ARG A 150 -0.74 -15.09 -5.77
C ARG A 150 -0.21 -13.77 -6.30
N TYR A 151 -0.70 -12.64 -5.78
CA TYR A 151 -0.16 -11.32 -6.13
C TYR A 151 1.30 -11.21 -5.69
N ALA A 152 1.60 -11.52 -4.43
CA ALA A 152 2.92 -11.37 -3.84
C ALA A 152 4.01 -12.14 -4.59
N MET A 153 3.70 -13.36 -5.06
CA MET A 153 4.66 -14.17 -5.81
C MET A 153 4.78 -13.80 -7.30
N GLU A 154 3.94 -12.94 -7.86
CA GLU A 154 3.82 -12.73 -9.31
C GLU A 154 5.14 -12.26 -9.98
N LYS A 155 5.99 -11.52 -9.25
CA LYS A 155 7.28 -11.02 -9.78
C LYS A 155 8.49 -11.83 -9.32
N MET A 156 8.29 -12.92 -8.58
CA MET A 156 9.37 -13.81 -8.19
C MET A 156 9.93 -14.63 -9.37
N SER A 157 11.13 -15.15 -9.18
CA SER A 157 11.83 -16.07 -10.08
C SER A 157 10.97 -17.32 -10.32
N PRO A 158 11.08 -17.97 -11.49
CA PRO A 158 10.35 -19.20 -11.78
C PRO A 158 10.59 -20.30 -10.74
N GLU A 159 11.83 -20.43 -10.24
CA GLU A 159 12.23 -21.43 -9.26
C GLU A 159 11.53 -21.20 -7.91
N ARG A 160 11.50 -19.94 -7.45
CA ARG A 160 10.82 -19.57 -6.20
C ARG A 160 9.31 -19.74 -6.29
N LYS A 161 8.71 -19.34 -7.42
CA LYS A 161 7.28 -19.55 -7.65
C LYS A 161 6.92 -21.03 -7.63
N ALA A 162 7.69 -21.87 -8.34
CA ALA A 162 7.45 -23.31 -8.38
C ALA A 162 7.50 -23.92 -6.98
N ARG A 163 8.50 -23.51 -6.17
CA ARG A 163 8.61 -23.95 -4.78
C ARG A 163 7.40 -23.52 -3.92
N LEU A 164 6.96 -22.27 -4.03
CA LEU A 164 5.79 -21.77 -3.30
C LEU A 164 4.45 -22.39 -3.71
N ILE A 165 4.35 -22.94 -4.94
CA ILE A 165 3.16 -23.66 -5.43
C ILE A 165 3.16 -25.12 -4.98
N ALA A 166 4.34 -25.70 -4.78
CA ALA A 166 4.51 -27.10 -4.36
C ALA A 166 4.36 -27.29 -2.84
N LEU A 167 4.31 -26.19 -2.08
CA LEU A 167 3.99 -26.16 -0.66
C LEU A 167 2.47 -26.23 -0.46
#